data_AF-A0A2V9Z2G5-F1
#
_entry.id   AF-A0A2V9Z2G5-F1
#
_cell.length_a   1.000
_cell.length_b   1.000
_cell.length_c   1.000
_cell.angle_alpha   90.00
_cell.angle_beta   90.00
_cell.angle_gamma   90.00
#
_symmetry.space_group_name_H-M   'P 1'
#
loop_
_entity.id
_entity.type
_entity.pdbx_description
1 polymer ?
#
loop_
_entity_poly.entity_id
_entity_poly.type
_entity_poly.pdbx_seq_one_letter_code
_entity_poly.pdbx_strand_id
1 'polypeptide(L)'
;MSTNLADRENVLAERKSHVVVIGAGAFGGWTALYLQRRGVRVTLVDAWGPGNSRSSSGGETRIMRGGYGPNQPYTRMAARALQLWQGHERQWNRKFLHKAGVLWMAHGDDAFERASLAELRAAGLA
;
A
#
# COMPACT_ATOMS: atom_id res chain seq x y z
N MET A 1 -27.34 -41.31 -5.16
CA MET A 1 -26.95 -40.18 -6.04
C MET A 1 -25.44 -40.06 -5.98
N SER A 2 -24.74 -40.60 -6.98
CA SER A 2 -23.28 -40.52 -7.09
C SER A 2 -22.91 -39.22 -7.81
N THR A 3 -22.20 -38.31 -7.15
CA THR A 3 -21.67 -37.09 -7.80
C THR A 3 -20.43 -37.47 -8.60
N ASN A 4 -20.40 -37.13 -9.90
CA ASN A 4 -19.33 -37.51 -10.82
C ASN A 4 -18.03 -36.74 -10.47
N LEU A 5 -16.87 -37.37 -10.69
CA LEU A 5 -15.55 -36.74 -10.56
C LEU A 5 -15.46 -35.45 -11.40
N ALA A 6 -16.10 -35.42 -12.58
CA ALA A 6 -16.18 -34.24 -13.44
C ALA A 6 -16.96 -33.07 -12.79
N ASP A 7 -17.99 -33.37 -11.97
CA ASP A 7 -18.72 -32.34 -11.22
C ASP A 7 -17.83 -31.74 -10.11
N ARG A 8 -16.97 -32.57 -9.50
CA ARG A 8 -16.00 -32.11 -8.50
C ARG A 8 -14.89 -31.26 -9.11
N GLU A 9 -14.39 -31.62 -10.29
CA GLU A 9 -13.41 -30.83 -11.03
C GLU A 9 -13.97 -29.48 -11.48
N ASN A 10 -15.22 -29.42 -11.95
CA ASN A 10 -15.89 -28.17 -12.30
C ASN A 10 -16.15 -27.27 -11.08
N VAL A 11 -16.56 -27.83 -9.94
CA VAL A 11 -16.76 -27.07 -8.68
C VAL A 11 -15.43 -26.51 -8.13
N LEU A 12 -14.31 -27.19 -8.37
CA LEU A 12 -12.99 -26.70 -7.99
C LEU A 12 -12.44 -25.67 -9.00
N ALA A 13 -12.75 -25.82 -10.29
CA ALA A 13 -12.36 -24.89 -11.36
C ALA A 13 -13.14 -23.56 -11.33
N GLU A 14 -14.39 -23.56 -10.85
CA GLU A 14 -15.21 -22.34 -10.75
C GLU A 14 -15.10 -21.59 -9.41
N ARG A 15 -14.47 -22.16 -8.39
CA ARG A 15 -14.26 -21.47 -7.12
C ARG A 15 -13.17 -20.41 -7.27
N LYS A 16 -13.55 -19.23 -7.79
CA LYS A 16 -12.76 -18.00 -7.62
C LYS A 16 -12.26 -17.97 -6.18
N SER A 17 -10.94 -17.95 -6.02
CA SER A 17 -10.32 -17.94 -4.69
C SER A 17 -10.96 -16.84 -3.84
N HIS A 18 -11.40 -17.21 -2.64
CA HIS A 18 -11.99 -16.27 -1.70
C HIS A 18 -10.97 -15.97 -0.62
N VAL A 19 -10.59 -14.69 -0.51
CA VAL A 19 -9.65 -14.22 0.48
C VAL A 19 -10.38 -13.43 1.54
N VAL A 20 -10.11 -13.74 2.80
CA VAL A 20 -10.54 -12.92 3.94
C VAL A 20 -9.35 -12.09 4.39
N VAL A 21 -9.51 -10.78 4.42
CA VAL A 21 -8.52 -9.83 4.96
C VAL A 21 -9.00 -9.38 6.34
N ILE A 22 -8.20 -9.65 7.37
CA ILE A 22 -8.51 -9.29 8.75
C ILE A 22 -7.77 -7.99 9.09
N GLY A 23 -8.55 -6.95 9.40
CA GLY A 23 -8.11 -5.57 9.64
C GLY A 23 -8.33 -4.68 8.42
N ALA A 24 -9.23 -3.69 8.52
CA ALA A 24 -9.53 -2.68 7.50
C ALA A 24 -8.78 -1.34 7.72
N GLY A 25 -7.55 -1.43 8.23
CA GLY A 25 -6.60 -0.31 8.27
C GLY A 25 -5.92 -0.07 6.92
N ALA A 26 -4.89 0.79 6.89
CA ALA A 26 -4.17 1.15 5.67
C ALA A 26 -3.69 -0.06 4.85
N PHE A 27 -3.02 -1.03 5.48
CA PHE A 27 -2.52 -2.22 4.76
C PHE A 27 -3.65 -3.13 4.26
N GLY A 28 -4.65 -3.40 5.09
CA GLY A 28 -5.73 -4.31 4.74
C GLY A 28 -6.66 -3.73 3.67
N GLY A 29 -6.95 -2.43 3.73
CA GLY A 29 -7.71 -1.73 2.69
C GLY A 29 -7.00 -1.77 1.34
N TRP A 30 -5.70 -1.48 1.29
CA TRP A 30 -4.92 -1.61 0.06
C TRP A 30 -4.86 -3.06 -0.44
N THR A 31 -4.67 -4.02 0.45
CA THR A 31 -4.63 -5.44 0.10
C THR A 31 -5.94 -5.90 -0.52
N ALA A 32 -7.07 -5.58 0.12
CA ALA A 32 -8.41 -5.91 -0.38
C ALA A 32 -8.68 -5.27 -1.74
N LEU A 33 -8.33 -3.99 -1.92
CA LEU A 33 -8.49 -3.28 -3.20
C LEU A 33 -7.71 -3.95 -4.34
N TYR A 34 -6.44 -4.28 -4.12
CA TYR A 34 -5.61 -4.88 -5.18
C TYR A 34 -5.98 -6.33 -5.47
N LEU A 35 -6.42 -7.10 -4.48
CA LEU A 35 -6.98 -8.44 -4.71
C LEU A 35 -8.27 -8.38 -5.51
N GLN A 36 -9.19 -7.49 -5.14
CA GLN A 36 -10.46 -7.31 -5.84
C GLN A 36 -10.24 -6.92 -7.31
N ARG A 37 -9.29 -6.01 -7.59
CA ARG A 37 -8.92 -5.62 -8.96
C ARG A 37 -8.34 -6.74 -9.80
N ARG A 38 -7.83 -7.82 -9.17
CA ARG A 38 -7.35 -9.03 -9.84
C ARG A 38 -8.46 -10.08 -10.02
N GLY A 39 -9.72 -9.72 -9.73
CA GLY A 39 -10.87 -10.62 -9.88
C GLY A 39 -11.08 -11.59 -8.71
N VAL A 40 -10.33 -11.43 -7.62
CA VAL A 40 -10.45 -12.25 -6.40
C VAL A 40 -11.68 -11.82 -5.62
N ARG A 41 -12.45 -12.79 -5.11
CA ARG A 41 -13.53 -12.49 -4.16
C ARG A 41 -12.89 -12.17 -2.82
N VAL A 42 -13.21 -11.02 -2.23
CA VAL A 42 -12.60 -10.56 -0.98
C VAL A 42 -13.67 -10.26 0.07
N THR A 43 -13.48 -10.76 1.29
CA THR A 43 -14.18 -10.26 2.48
C THR A 43 -13.18 -9.49 3.33
N LEU A 44 -13.43 -8.20 3.57
CA LEU A 44 -12.63 -7.36 4.44
C LEU A 44 -13.36 -7.22 5.78
N VAL A 45 -12.72 -7.63 6.88
CA VAL A 45 -13.29 -7.63 8.23
C VAL A 45 -12.48 -6.70 9.12
N ASP A 46 -13.15 -5.91 9.96
CA ASP A 46 -12.50 -5.09 10.98
C ASP A 46 -13.34 -5.05 12.25
N ALA A 47 -12.69 -4.97 13.40
CA ALA A 47 -13.37 -4.98 14.70
C ALA A 47 -14.07 -3.64 15.03
N TRP A 48 -13.65 -2.53 14.41
CA TRP A 48 -14.19 -1.18 14.69
C TRP A 48 -14.53 -0.38 13.42
N GLY A 49 -14.38 -0.98 12.25
CA GLY A 49 -14.62 -0.35 10.95
C GLY A 49 -13.39 0.42 10.42
N PRO A 50 -13.35 0.73 9.11
CA PRO A 50 -12.20 1.37 8.47
C PRO A 50 -11.99 2.81 8.98
N GLY A 51 -10.73 3.22 9.14
CA GLY A 51 -10.37 4.61 9.47
C GLY A 51 -10.73 5.05 10.90
N ASN A 52 -11.07 4.12 11.79
CA ASN A 52 -11.44 4.44 13.17
C ASN A 52 -10.28 5.05 13.97
N SER A 53 -10.60 5.80 15.02
CA SER A 53 -9.63 6.53 15.87
C SER A 53 -8.72 5.62 16.71
N ARG A 54 -9.05 4.34 16.86
CA ARG A 54 -8.21 3.35 17.55
C ARG A 54 -7.12 2.78 16.64
N SER A 55 -7.20 3.03 15.33
CA SER A 55 -6.24 2.52 14.36
C SER A 55 -4.96 3.36 14.29
N SER A 56 -3.83 2.72 13.98
CA SER A 56 -2.57 3.42 13.67
C SER A 56 -2.62 4.25 12.38
N SER A 57 -3.63 3.99 11.54
CA SER A 57 -3.96 4.74 10.33
C SER A 57 -4.96 5.88 10.57
N GLY A 58 -5.42 6.10 11.82
CA GLY A 58 -6.36 7.16 12.15
C GLY A 58 -5.76 8.56 12.05
N GLY A 59 -6.59 9.61 12.14
CA GLY A 59 -6.15 10.99 11.95
C GLY A 59 -5.99 11.37 10.48
N GLU A 60 -5.74 12.65 10.22
CA GLU A 60 -6.00 13.25 8.90
C GLU A 60 -4.83 13.15 7.93
N THR A 61 -3.59 13.26 8.41
CA THR A 61 -2.41 13.40 7.55
C THR A 61 -1.27 12.47 7.94
N ARG A 62 -0.41 12.16 6.96
CA ARG A 62 0.83 11.38 7.11
C ARG A 62 1.90 11.91 6.16
N ILE A 63 3.15 11.88 6.61
CA ILE A 63 4.32 12.21 5.78
C ILE A 63 4.70 11.01 4.93
N MET A 64 4.93 11.25 3.63
CA MET A 64 5.62 10.31 2.74
C MET A 64 7.03 10.86 2.48
N ARG A 65 8.06 10.03 2.69
CA ARG A 65 9.46 10.38 2.48
C ARG A 65 10.21 9.26 1.77
N GLY A 66 11.25 9.61 1.03
CA GLY A 66 12.15 8.65 0.37
C GLY A 66 13.52 8.51 1.04
N GLY A 67 13.90 9.45 1.91
CA GLY A 67 15.20 9.42 2.61
C GLY A 67 15.20 8.37 3.71
N TYR A 68 15.90 7.26 3.48
CA TYR A 68 15.99 6.10 4.37
C TYR A 68 17.44 5.60 4.57
N GLY A 69 18.43 6.46 4.35
CA GLY A 69 19.83 6.10 4.36
C GLY A 69 20.19 5.16 3.20
N PRO A 70 21.17 4.27 3.38
CA PRO A 70 21.52 3.27 2.36
C PRO A 70 20.45 2.17 2.19
N ASN A 71 19.31 2.25 2.90
CA ASN A 71 18.26 1.24 2.84
C ASN A 71 17.41 1.38 1.58
N GLN A 72 17.95 0.87 0.47
CA GLN A 72 17.34 0.96 -0.86
C GLN A 72 15.89 0.48 -1.01
N PRO A 73 15.40 -0.60 -0.36
CA PRO A 73 14.04 -1.06 -0.64
C PRO A 73 12.99 -0.01 -0.25
N TYR A 74 13.22 0.76 0.81
CA TYR A 74 12.27 1.77 1.25
C TYR A 74 12.20 2.98 0.32
N THR A 75 13.34 3.43 -0.23
CA THR A 75 13.35 4.53 -1.20
C THR A 75 12.64 4.14 -2.49
N ARG A 76 12.87 2.93 -3.00
CA ARG A 76 12.14 2.40 -4.17
C ARG A 76 10.64 2.22 -3.89
N MET A 77 10.28 1.71 -2.70
CA MET A 77 8.88 1.61 -2.29
C MET A 77 8.20 2.98 -2.19
N ALA A 78 8.89 4.01 -1.68
CA ALA A 78 8.37 5.37 -1.60
C ALA A 78 8.12 5.94 -3.01
N ALA A 79 9.06 5.78 -3.93
CA ALA A 79 8.88 6.20 -5.33
C ALA A 79 7.70 5.50 -5.99
N ARG A 80 7.57 4.18 -5.80
CA ARG A 80 6.42 3.43 -6.30
C ARG A 80 5.11 3.88 -5.65
N ALA A 81 5.10 4.11 -4.34
CA ALA A 81 3.92 4.57 -3.63
C ALA A 81 3.47 5.95 -4.13
N LEU A 82 4.40 6.86 -4.44
CA LEU A 82 4.11 8.17 -5.02
C LEU A 82 3.37 8.06 -6.36
N GLN A 83 3.87 7.20 -7.26
CA GLN A 83 3.21 6.93 -8.55
C GLN A 83 1.81 6.36 -8.37
N LEU A 84 1.66 5.42 -7.43
CA LEU A 84 0.36 4.81 -7.13
C LEU A 84 -0.61 5.88 -6.62
N TRP A 85 -0.24 6.68 -5.61
CA TRP A 85 -1.10 7.73 -5.10
C TRP A 85 -1.55 8.71 -6.18
N GLN A 86 -0.65 9.18 -7.03
CA GLN A 86 -0.99 10.06 -8.16
C GLN A 86 -1.97 9.39 -9.13
N GLY A 87 -1.79 8.10 -9.41
CA GLY A 87 -2.72 7.32 -10.24
C GLY A 87 -4.12 7.23 -9.62
N HIS A 88 -4.18 7.01 -8.31
CA HIS A 88 -5.44 6.91 -7.58
C HIS A 88 -6.15 8.26 -7.43
N GLU A 89 -5.42 9.36 -7.20
CA GLU A 89 -6.01 10.71 -7.21
C GLU A 89 -6.75 10.99 -8.52
N ARG A 90 -6.13 10.63 -9.66
CA ARG A 90 -6.74 10.76 -10.99
C ARG A 90 -7.96 9.85 -11.13
N GLN A 91 -7.86 8.59 -10.75
CA GLN A 91 -8.95 7.62 -10.88
C GLN A 91 -10.17 7.99 -10.02
N TRP A 92 -9.95 8.51 -8.82
CA TRP A 92 -11.01 8.85 -7.87
C TRP A 92 -11.48 10.30 -7.97
N ASN A 93 -10.89 11.08 -8.88
CA ASN A 93 -11.13 12.51 -9.01
C ASN A 93 -11.07 13.24 -7.66
N ARG A 94 -10.04 12.93 -6.85
CA ARG A 94 -9.90 13.45 -5.49
C ARG A 94 -8.44 13.69 -5.14
N LYS A 95 -8.16 14.82 -4.50
CA LYS A 95 -6.83 15.18 -3.99
C LYS A 95 -6.58 14.53 -2.63
N PHE A 96 -5.42 13.90 -2.48
CA PHE A 96 -4.89 13.26 -1.26
C PHE A 96 -3.42 13.61 -1.00
N LEU A 97 -2.61 13.72 -2.06
CA LEU A 97 -1.18 13.95 -1.98
C LEU A 97 -0.88 15.44 -2.10
N HIS A 98 -0.45 16.06 -1.00
CA HIS A 98 0.01 17.44 -0.97
C HIS A 98 1.54 17.46 -0.97
N LYS A 99 2.16 18.07 -2.00
CA LYS A 99 3.62 18.14 -2.16
C LYS A 99 4.22 19.26 -1.28
N ALA A 100 4.11 19.11 0.03
CA ALA A 100 4.67 20.06 1.00
C ALA A 100 6.21 19.98 1.11
N GLY A 101 6.82 18.92 0.58
CA GLY A 101 8.24 18.61 0.80
C GLY A 101 8.48 17.96 2.16
N VAL A 102 9.72 17.55 2.40
CA VAL A 102 10.19 17.00 3.68
C VAL A 102 11.51 17.68 4.01
N LEU A 103 11.55 18.44 5.10
CA LEU A 103 12.79 19.00 5.64
C LEU A 103 13.43 17.97 6.56
N TRP A 104 14.72 17.72 6.34
CA TRP A 104 15.54 16.91 7.23
C TRP A 104 16.67 17.76 7.77
N MET A 105 16.84 17.73 9.10
CA MET A 105 17.87 18.47 9.81
C MET A 105 18.66 17.45 10.63
N ALA A 106 19.98 17.44 10.43
CA ALA A 106 20.89 16.54 11.11
C ALA A 106 22.02 17.36 11.76
N HIS A 107 22.62 16.79 12.79
CA HIS A 107 23.79 17.34 13.47
C HIS A 107 24.87 16.26 13.53
N GLY A 108 26.14 16.62 13.34
CA GLY A 108 27.25 15.68 13.31
C GLY A 108 27.59 15.22 11.89
N ASP A 109 27.85 13.93 11.70
CA ASP A 109 28.51 13.39 10.50
C ASP A 109 27.63 13.27 9.25
N ASP A 110 26.31 13.49 9.34
CA ASP A 110 25.29 13.44 8.25
C ASP A 110 25.44 12.28 7.25
N ALA A 111 26.05 11.17 7.67
CA ALA A 111 26.38 10.05 6.79
C ALA A 111 25.10 9.37 6.26
N PHE A 112 24.04 9.35 7.07
CA PHE A 112 22.75 8.77 6.73
C PHE A 112 22.01 9.61 5.66
N GLU A 113 22.04 10.93 5.79
CA GLU A 113 21.44 11.88 4.87
C GLU A 113 22.17 11.84 3.52
N ARG A 114 23.51 11.87 3.53
CA ARG A 114 24.30 11.75 2.30
C ARG A 114 24.10 10.42 1.60
N ALA A 115 24.04 9.31 2.35
CA ALA A 115 23.74 8.00 1.78
C ALA A 115 22.35 7.93 1.14
N SER A 116 21.38 8.70 1.65
CA SER A 116 20.04 8.78 1.07
C SER A 116 20.00 9.48 -0.30
N LEU A 117 20.91 10.42 -0.55
CA LEU A 117 20.87 11.32 -1.71
C LEU A 117 21.06 10.59 -3.04
N ALA A 118 22.00 9.64 -3.09
CA ALA A 118 22.21 8.79 -4.27
C ALA A 118 20.97 7.94 -4.58
N GLU A 119 20.37 7.32 -3.56
CA GLU A 119 19.16 6.51 -3.71
C GLU A 119 17.94 7.33 -4.13
N LEU A 120 17.78 8.53 -3.58
CA LEU A 120 16.70 9.45 -3.94
C LEU A 120 16.79 9.86 -5.41
N ARG A 121 17.98 10.22 -5.90
CA ARG A 121 18.21 10.55 -7.32
C ARG A 121 17.94 9.35 -8.23
N ALA A 122 18.46 8.18 -7.87
CA ALA A 122 18.22 6.95 -8.63
C ALA A 122 16.73 6.59 -8.71
N ALA A 123 15.95 6.94 -7.69
CA ALA A 123 14.50 6.74 -7.64
C ALA A 123 13.67 7.89 -8.24
N GLY A 124 14.30 8.96 -8.75
CA GLY A 124 13.62 10.13 -9.31
C GLY A 124 12.87 10.98 -8.28
N LEU A 125 13.34 10.97 -7.03
CA LEU A 125 12.75 11.72 -5.91
C LEU A 125 13.53 12.99 -5.53
N ALA A 126 14.73 13.18 -6.08
CA ALA A 126 15.60 14.34 -5.89
C ALA A 126 16.38 14.67 -7.17
#